data_AF-A0A2D5E056-F1
#
_entry.id   AF-A0A2D5E056-F1
#
_cell.length_a   1.000
_cell.length_b   1.000
_cell.length_c   1.000
_cell.angle_alpha   90.00
_cell.angle_beta   90.00
_cell.angle_gamma   90.00
#
_symmetry.space_group_name_H-M   'P 1'
#
loop_
_entity.id
_entity.type
_entity.pdbx_description
1 polymer ?
#
loop_
_entity_poly.entity_id
_entity_poly.type
_entity_poly.pdbx_seq_one_letter_code
_entity_poly.pdbx_strand_id
1 'polypeptide(L)'
;MIQFDWLLGNWSTPYVLMVVVAVMVMVLLTVRREESGLDFGRAFGLAFLAGWLARIGYNLFNVLFFNLLRPDLGAAYADLVLEKSVEAFAAFGLDGGMPSEMGGVPLETVIRDQAVWSISPAGQAVDALTGMVWVAIVALVVAAILRRPADSDGFKG
;
A
#
# COMPACT_ATOMS: atom_id res chain seq x y z
N MET A 1 10.15 -11.06 -21.34
CA MET A 1 10.03 -9.69 -20.82
C MET A 1 8.59 -9.30 -20.48
N ILE A 2 7.58 -9.72 -21.26
CA ILE A 2 6.15 -9.40 -21.09
C ILE A 2 5.53 -9.71 -19.70
N GLN A 3 6.11 -10.62 -18.90
CA GLN A 3 5.55 -10.97 -17.58
C GLN A 3 5.88 -9.95 -16.48
N PHE A 4 7.00 -9.22 -16.57
CA PHE A 4 7.40 -8.27 -15.52
C PHE A 4 6.63 -6.95 -15.59
N ASP A 5 6.33 -6.47 -16.81
CA ASP A 5 5.60 -5.22 -17.02
C ASP A 5 4.15 -5.31 -16.51
N TRP A 6 3.53 -6.48 -16.64
CA TRP A 6 2.21 -6.76 -16.05
C TRP A 6 2.23 -6.78 -14.51
N LEU A 7 3.29 -7.34 -13.92
CA LEU A 7 3.51 -7.41 -12.46
C LEU A 7 3.83 -6.04 -11.84
N LEU A 8 4.33 -5.09 -12.62
CA LEU A 8 4.67 -3.75 -12.13
C LEU A 8 3.51 -2.75 -12.36
N GLY A 9 2.73 -2.92 -13.44
CA GLY A 9 1.74 -1.93 -13.87
C GLY A 9 0.33 -2.11 -13.28
N ASN A 10 -0.10 -3.35 -13.00
CA ASN A 10 -1.47 -3.64 -12.51
C ASN A 10 -1.53 -4.05 -11.04
N TRP A 11 -0.39 -4.13 -10.35
CA TRP A 11 -0.26 -4.86 -9.08
C TRP A 11 0.05 -4.00 -7.86
N SER A 12 0.67 -2.83 -8.01
CA SER A 12 1.35 -2.18 -6.88
C SER A 12 0.43 -1.62 -5.79
N THR A 13 -0.76 -1.11 -6.12
CA THR A 13 -1.59 -0.40 -5.12
C THR A 13 -2.67 -1.28 -4.47
N PRO A 14 -3.58 -1.95 -5.21
CA PRO A 14 -4.67 -2.71 -4.58
C PRO A 14 -4.20 -4.01 -3.92
N TYR A 15 -3.19 -4.70 -4.47
CA TYR A 15 -2.69 -5.95 -3.88
C TYR A 15 -1.90 -5.69 -2.59
N VAL A 16 -1.09 -4.63 -2.54
CA VAL A 16 -0.38 -4.26 -1.31
C VAL A 16 -1.39 -3.92 -0.21
N LEU A 17 -2.47 -3.23 -0.53
CA LEU A 17 -3.57 -3.00 0.41
C LEU A 17 -4.20 -4.31 0.88
N MET A 18 -4.51 -5.24 -0.04
CA MET A 18 -5.08 -6.54 0.33
C MET A 18 -4.15 -7.35 1.24
N VAL A 19 -2.84 -7.37 0.96
CA VAL A 19 -1.85 -8.05 1.80
C VAL A 19 -1.79 -7.42 3.18
N VAL A 20 -1.72 -6.09 3.27
CA VAL A 20 -1.72 -5.37 4.54
C VAL A 20 -2.97 -5.70 5.36
N VAL A 21 -4.15 -5.62 4.75
CA VAL A 21 -5.43 -5.97 5.42
C VAL A 21 -5.44 -7.45 5.84
N ALA A 22 -5.01 -8.36 4.98
CA ALA A 22 -4.96 -9.79 5.28
C ALA A 22 -4.06 -10.08 6.49
N VAL A 23 -2.89 -9.44 6.57
CA VAL A 23 -1.98 -9.57 7.72
C VAL A 23 -2.63 -9.03 9.00
N MET A 24 -3.29 -7.86 8.94
CA MET A 24 -4.03 -7.33 10.10
C MET A 24 -5.10 -8.31 10.60
N VAL A 25 -5.92 -8.83 9.68
CA VAL A 25 -6.99 -9.78 9.98
C VAL A 25 -6.43 -11.08 10.55
N MET A 26 -5.37 -11.62 9.94
CA MET A 26 -4.72 -12.86 10.39
C MET A 26 -4.19 -12.73 11.82
N VAL A 27 -3.53 -11.62 12.15
CA VAL A 27 -3.03 -11.36 13.50
C VAL A 27 -4.19 -11.30 14.50
N LEU A 28 -5.26 -10.57 14.20
CA LEU A 28 -6.41 -10.49 15.11
C LEU A 28 -7.12 -11.83 15.27
N LEU A 29 -7.31 -12.60 14.20
CA LEU A 29 -7.93 -13.93 14.28
C LEU A 29 -7.09 -14.92 15.09
N THR A 30 -5.76 -14.82 15.01
CA THR A 30 -4.84 -15.66 15.78
C THR A 30 -4.94 -15.34 17.26
N VAL A 31 -4.83 -14.06 17.63
CA VAL A 31 -4.95 -13.63 19.03
C VAL A 31 -6.35 -13.93 19.60
N ARG A 32 -7.41 -13.78 18.81
CA ARG A 32 -8.79 -14.16 19.22
C ARG A 32 -9.00 -15.66 19.45
N ARG A 33 -8.15 -16.53 18.90
CA ARG A 33 -8.21 -17.97 19.17
C ARG A 33 -7.53 -18.31 20.49
N GLU A 34 -6.52 -17.54 20.87
CA GLU A 34 -5.75 -17.71 22.10
C GLU A 34 -6.43 -17.00 23.29
N GLU A 35 -7.18 -15.93 23.05
CA GLU A 35 -7.85 -15.12 24.07
C GLU A 35 -9.38 -15.16 23.94
N SER A 36 -10.09 -15.26 25.07
CA SER A 36 -11.57 -15.33 25.11
C SER A 36 -12.26 -14.01 24.75
N GLY A 37 -11.55 -12.87 24.81
CA GLY A 37 -12.06 -11.56 24.47
C GLY A 37 -10.95 -10.61 24.02
N LEU A 38 -11.29 -9.70 23.11
CA LEU A 38 -10.38 -8.71 22.53
C LEU A 38 -11.06 -7.34 22.55
N ASP A 39 -10.65 -6.49 23.49
CA ASP A 39 -11.12 -5.10 23.56
C ASP A 39 -10.66 -4.29 22.35
N PHE A 40 -11.43 -3.25 22.00
CA PHE A 40 -11.20 -2.45 20.80
C PHE A 40 -9.82 -1.79 20.78
N GLY A 41 -9.35 -1.23 21.90
CA GLY A 41 -8.04 -0.56 21.93
C GLY A 41 -6.89 -1.53 21.63
N ARG A 42 -6.97 -2.75 22.16
CA ARG A 42 -5.99 -3.81 21.89
C ARG A 42 -6.10 -4.36 20.47
N ALA A 43 -7.32 -4.55 19.96
CA ALA A 43 -7.56 -4.94 18.58
C ALA A 43 -7.00 -3.91 17.59
N PHE A 44 -7.22 -2.63 17.85
CA PHE A 44 -6.68 -1.54 17.05
C PHE A 44 -5.15 -1.53 17.10
N GLY A 45 -4.54 -1.57 18.29
CA GLY A 45 -3.08 -1.55 18.41
C GLY A 45 -2.40 -2.71 17.68
N LEU A 46 -2.96 -3.92 17.81
CA LEU A 46 -2.44 -5.11 17.11
C LEU A 46 -2.61 -5.02 15.59
N ALA A 47 -3.79 -4.60 15.11
CA ALA A 47 -4.02 -4.42 13.68
C ALA A 47 -3.13 -3.32 13.11
N PHE A 48 -3.01 -2.19 13.80
CA PHE A 48 -2.16 -1.08 13.39
C PHE A 48 -0.69 -1.50 13.28
N LEU A 49 -0.15 -2.13 14.33
CA LEU A 49 1.23 -2.60 14.34
C LEU A 49 1.47 -3.64 13.24
N ALA A 50 0.58 -4.61 13.09
CA ALA A 50 0.69 -5.65 12.07
C ALA A 50 0.71 -5.06 10.65
N GLY A 51 -0.22 -4.14 10.37
CA GLY A 51 -0.28 -3.48 9.06
C GLY A 51 0.91 -2.56 8.81
N TRP A 52 1.38 -1.86 9.84
CA TRP A 52 2.53 -0.98 9.71
C TRP A 52 3.83 -1.78 9.47
N LEU A 53 4.03 -2.89 10.16
CA LEU A 53 5.15 -3.79 9.91
C LEU A 53 5.09 -4.43 8.52
N ALA A 54 3.91 -4.83 8.06
CA ALA A 54 3.73 -5.32 6.69
C ALA A 54 4.11 -4.25 5.65
N ARG A 55 3.74 -2.98 5.90
CA ARG A 55 4.12 -1.86 5.04
C ARG A 55 5.62 -1.60 5.08
N ILE A 56 6.26 -1.59 6.25
CA ILE A 56 7.72 -1.46 6.36
C ILE A 56 8.42 -2.57 5.59
N GLY A 57 7.93 -3.82 5.67
CA GLY A 57 8.46 -4.94 4.90
C GLY A 57 8.39 -4.71 3.39
N TYR A 58 7.27 -4.19 2.89
CA TYR A 58 7.12 -3.79 1.49
C TYR A 58 8.08 -2.68 1.09
N ASN A 59 8.20 -1.62 1.91
CA ASN A 59 9.09 -0.50 1.61
C ASN A 59 10.56 -0.96 1.61
N LEU A 60 10.95 -1.81 2.56
CA LEU A 60 12.29 -2.39 2.61
C LEU A 60 12.57 -3.27 1.38
N PHE A 61 11.60 -4.09 0.97
CA PHE A 61 11.71 -4.88 -0.26
C PHE A 61 11.94 -3.98 -1.47
N ASN A 62 11.18 -2.89 -1.62
CA ASN A 62 11.37 -1.95 -2.73
C ASN A 62 12.74 -1.29 -2.72
N VAL A 63 13.21 -0.83 -1.55
CA VAL A 63 14.55 -0.25 -1.41
C VAL A 63 15.61 -1.26 -1.84
N LEU A 64 15.54 -2.49 -1.34
CA LEU A 64 16.48 -3.56 -1.70
C LEU A 64 16.41 -3.90 -3.19
N PHE A 65 15.21 -4.01 -3.74
CA PHE A 65 15.00 -4.40 -5.12
C PHE A 65 15.54 -3.35 -6.09
N PHE A 66 15.12 -2.10 -5.95
CA PHE A 66 15.46 -1.03 -6.88
C PHE A 66 16.82 -0.38 -6.63
N ASN A 67 17.47 -0.58 -5.47
CA ASN A 67 18.80 0.00 -5.22
C ASN A 67 19.92 -1.04 -5.23
N LEU A 68 19.66 -2.31 -4.89
CA LEU A 68 20.70 -3.33 -4.77
C LEU A 68 20.57 -4.45 -5.82
N LEU A 69 19.36 -4.95 -6.08
CA LEU A 69 19.18 -6.14 -6.94
C LEU A 69 19.03 -5.80 -8.43
N ARG A 70 18.29 -4.74 -8.73
CA ARG A 70 17.89 -4.33 -10.09
C ARG A 70 17.79 -2.80 -10.21
N PRO A 71 18.91 -2.06 -10.06
CA PRO A 71 18.92 -0.61 -10.23
C PRO A 71 18.60 -0.17 -11.66
N ASP A 72 18.83 -1.04 -12.64
CA ASP A 72 18.51 -0.85 -14.04
C ASP A 72 17.00 -0.74 -14.33
N LEU A 73 16.15 -1.27 -13.45
CA LEU A 73 14.70 -1.25 -13.63
C LEU A 73 14.02 0.04 -13.16
N GLY A 74 14.75 0.97 -12.52
CA GLY A 74 14.17 2.23 -12.02
C GLY A 74 13.58 3.11 -13.13
N ALA A 75 14.28 3.20 -14.27
CA ALA A 75 13.78 3.95 -15.43
C ALA A 75 12.54 3.29 -16.05
N ALA A 76 12.57 1.97 -16.22
CA ALA A 76 11.44 1.20 -16.73
C ALA A 76 10.20 1.31 -15.80
N TYR A 77 10.42 1.33 -14.48
CA TYR A 77 9.35 1.58 -13.51
C TYR A 77 8.74 2.98 -13.66
N ALA A 78 9.57 4.02 -13.83
CA ALA A 78 9.08 5.38 -14.04
C ALA A 78 8.28 5.53 -15.34
N ASP A 79 8.74 4.90 -16.43
CA ASP A 79 8.00 4.85 -17.70
C ASP A 79 6.64 4.16 -17.54
N LEU A 80 6.61 3.05 -16.81
CA LEU A 80 5.39 2.30 -16.56
C LEU A 80 4.39 3.06 -15.67
N VAL A 81 4.88 3.77 -14.64
CA VAL A 81 4.02 4.64 -13.82
C VAL A 81 3.40 5.74 -14.67
N LEU A 82 4.17 6.31 -15.61
CA LEU A 82 3.66 7.32 -16.53
C LEU A 82 2.58 6.74 -17.44
N GLU A 83 2.82 5.59 -18.08
CA GLU A 83 1.86 4.89 -18.94
C GLU A 83 0.55 4.60 -18.19
N LYS A 84 0.65 4.06 -16.97
CA LYS A 84 -0.52 3.75 -16.13
C LYS A 84 -1.25 5.00 -15.66
N SER A 85 -0.54 6.10 -15.44
CA SER A 85 -1.16 7.37 -15.14
C SER A 85 -1.97 7.88 -16.35
N VAL A 86 -1.41 7.84 -17.57
CA VAL A 86 -2.12 8.21 -18.81
C VAL A 86 -3.37 7.35 -19.00
N GLU A 87 -3.25 6.03 -18.84
CA GLU A 87 -4.38 5.10 -18.93
C GLU A 87 -5.47 5.44 -17.90
N ALA A 88 -5.10 5.75 -16.65
CA ALA A 88 -6.05 6.14 -15.62
C ALA A 88 -6.76 7.45 -15.98
N PHE A 89 -6.05 8.47 -16.47
CA PHE A 89 -6.64 9.72 -16.92
C PHE A 89 -7.67 9.49 -18.05
N ALA A 90 -7.33 8.64 -19.03
CA ALA A 90 -8.25 8.26 -20.09
C ALA A 90 -9.50 7.53 -19.54
N ALA A 91 -9.33 6.63 -18.56
CA ALA A 91 -10.44 5.89 -17.94
C ALA A 91 -11.43 6.79 -17.17
N PHE A 92 -11.01 7.96 -16.70
CA PHE A 92 -11.87 8.95 -16.06
C PHE A 92 -12.58 9.90 -17.04
N GLY A 93 -12.54 9.63 -18.35
CA GLY A 93 -13.24 10.42 -19.37
C GLY A 93 -12.58 11.77 -19.65
N LEU A 94 -11.30 11.93 -19.28
CA LEU A 94 -10.47 13.06 -19.67
C LEU A 94 -9.88 12.76 -21.05
N ASP A 95 -10.74 12.69 -22.07
CA ASP A 95 -10.40 12.34 -23.46
C ASP A 95 -9.41 13.33 -24.12
N GLY A 96 -9.11 14.45 -23.45
CA GLY A 96 -8.04 15.40 -23.83
C GLY A 96 -6.62 14.96 -23.43
N GLY A 97 -6.48 13.79 -22.77
CA GLY A 97 -5.21 13.29 -22.26
C GLY A 97 -4.80 13.95 -20.93
N MET A 98 -3.65 13.54 -20.42
CA MET A 98 -3.03 14.20 -19.27
C MET A 98 -2.81 15.69 -19.58
N PRO A 99 -3.00 16.62 -18.62
CA PRO A 99 -2.58 18.01 -18.79
C PRO A 99 -1.13 18.06 -19.27
N SER A 100 -0.83 18.84 -20.32
CA SER A 100 0.53 18.91 -20.87
C SER A 100 1.53 19.46 -19.85
N GLU A 101 1.09 20.35 -18.97
CA GLU A 101 1.92 21.00 -17.97
C GLU A 101 1.17 21.22 -16.65
N MET A 102 1.92 21.20 -15.55
CA MET A 102 1.46 21.61 -14.22
C MET A 102 2.48 22.60 -13.64
N GLY A 103 2.06 23.84 -13.38
CA GLY A 103 2.96 24.87 -12.85
C GLY A 103 4.08 25.29 -13.82
N GLY A 104 3.87 25.14 -15.15
CA GLY A 104 4.86 25.46 -16.18
C GLY A 104 5.92 24.37 -16.41
N VAL A 105 5.74 23.19 -15.83
CA VAL A 105 6.60 22.02 -16.01
C VAL A 105 5.81 20.92 -16.72
N PRO A 106 6.39 20.21 -17.70
CA PRO A 106 5.73 19.07 -18.34
C PRO A 106 5.25 18.04 -17.32
N LEU A 107 3.97 17.65 -17.40
CA LEU A 107 3.42 16.74 -16.40
C LEU A 107 4.09 15.36 -16.43
N GLU A 108 4.57 14.94 -17.60
CA GLU A 108 5.34 13.71 -17.76
C GLU A 108 6.63 13.72 -16.93
N THR A 109 7.34 14.85 -16.88
CA THR A 109 8.57 14.95 -16.07
C THR A 109 8.24 14.93 -14.59
N VAL A 110 7.16 15.58 -14.17
CA VAL A 110 6.70 15.57 -12.78
C VAL A 110 6.38 14.14 -12.32
N ILE A 111 5.66 13.36 -13.15
CA ILE A 111 5.29 11.99 -12.81
C ILE A 111 6.51 11.06 -12.79
N ARG A 112 7.42 11.19 -13.77
CA ARG A 112 8.67 10.41 -13.78
C ARG A 112 9.53 10.70 -12.56
N ASP A 113 9.74 11.98 -12.24
CA ASP A 113 10.54 12.39 -11.09
C ASP A 113 9.92 11.91 -9.78
N GLN A 114 8.59 11.98 -9.66
CA GLN A 114 7.86 11.45 -8.52
C GLN A 114 7.98 9.93 -8.43
N ALA A 115 7.92 9.20 -9.55
CA ALA A 115 8.10 7.76 -9.58
C ALA A 115 9.52 7.36 -9.14
N VAL A 116 10.55 8.02 -9.66
CA VAL A 116 11.95 7.81 -9.25
C VAL A 116 12.15 8.15 -7.77
N TRP A 117 11.59 9.27 -7.31
CA TRP A 117 11.63 9.63 -5.90
C TRP A 117 10.95 8.58 -5.03
N SER A 118 9.79 8.05 -5.44
CA SER A 118 9.01 7.09 -4.67
C SER A 118 9.78 5.80 -4.38
N ILE A 119 10.67 5.34 -5.27
CA ILE A 119 11.49 4.14 -5.08
C ILE A 119 12.82 4.40 -4.39
N SER A 120 13.18 5.68 -4.21
CA SER A 120 14.40 6.06 -3.48
C SER A 120 14.29 5.71 -1.98
N PRO A 121 15.41 5.49 -1.27
CA PRO A 121 15.37 5.24 0.17
C PRO A 121 14.68 6.35 0.97
N ALA A 122 14.90 7.61 0.58
CA ALA A 122 14.27 8.75 1.23
C ALA A 122 12.75 8.80 0.96
N GLY A 123 12.34 8.57 -0.30
CA GLY A 123 10.93 8.52 -0.65
C GLY A 123 10.19 7.38 0.04
N GLN A 124 10.79 6.19 0.14
CA GLN A 124 10.24 5.04 0.86
C GLN A 124 10.13 5.30 2.37
N ALA A 125 11.07 6.06 2.96
CA ALA A 125 10.96 6.46 4.37
C ALA A 125 9.81 7.45 4.60
N VAL A 126 9.65 8.43 3.72
CA VAL A 126 8.51 9.37 3.79
C VAL A 126 7.19 8.64 3.58
N ASP A 127 7.11 7.74 2.60
CA ASP A 127 5.93 6.90 2.35
C ASP A 127 5.58 6.02 3.57
N ALA A 128 6.58 5.46 4.26
CA ALA A 128 6.34 4.66 5.46
C ALA A 128 5.71 5.50 6.60
N LEU A 129 6.13 6.76 6.74
CA LEU A 129 5.61 7.68 7.76
C LEU A 129 4.22 8.21 7.40
N THR A 130 4.01 8.67 6.16
CA THR A 130 2.71 9.17 5.71
C THR A 130 1.68 8.03 5.62
N GLY A 131 2.15 6.84 5.24
CA GLY A 131 1.36 5.61 5.22
C GLY A 131 0.83 5.19 6.59
N MET A 132 1.43 5.62 7.70
CA MET A 132 0.92 5.33 9.06
C MET A 132 -0.50 5.85 9.25
N VAL A 133 -0.80 7.05 8.74
CA VAL A 133 -2.13 7.65 8.88
C VAL A 133 -3.17 6.78 8.16
N TRP A 134 -2.84 6.34 6.94
CA TRP A 134 -3.71 5.47 6.17
C TRP A 134 -3.89 4.09 6.81
N VAL A 135 -2.80 3.47 7.26
CA VAL A 135 -2.81 2.19 7.98
C VAL A 135 -3.65 2.30 9.26
N ALA A 136 -3.59 3.42 9.98
CA ALA A 136 -4.40 3.66 11.17
C ALA A 136 -5.91 3.67 10.83
N ILE A 137 -6.31 4.34 9.75
CA ILE A 137 -7.72 4.36 9.31
C ILE A 137 -8.21 2.94 9.01
N VAL A 138 -7.44 2.17 8.25
CA VAL A 138 -7.78 0.78 7.92
C VAL A 138 -7.82 -0.10 9.18
N ALA A 139 -6.84 0.06 10.07
CA ALA A 139 -6.78 -0.68 11.32
C ALA A 139 -7.97 -0.37 12.24
N LEU A 140 -8.48 0.86 12.27
CA LEU A 140 -9.72 1.21 13.00
C LEU A 140 -10.91 0.41 12.49
N VAL A 141 -11.08 0.30 11.16
CA VAL A 141 -12.16 -0.48 10.54
C VAL A 141 -12.01 -1.97 10.87
N VAL A 142 -10.80 -2.52 10.69
CA VAL A 142 -10.52 -3.93 10.97
C VAL A 142 -10.76 -4.25 12.45
N ALA A 143 -10.31 -3.40 13.36
CA ALA A 143 -10.53 -3.56 14.80
C ALA A 143 -12.01 -3.43 15.17
N ALA A 144 -12.76 -2.53 14.55
CA ALA A 144 -14.19 -2.37 14.79
C ALA A 144 -14.98 -3.62 14.38
N ILE A 145 -14.59 -4.26 13.28
CA ILE A 145 -15.22 -5.49 12.77
C ILE A 145 -14.81 -6.70 13.60
N LEU A 146 -13.52 -6.83 13.95
CA LEU A 146 -12.97 -8.04 14.56
C LEU A 146 -12.88 -7.99 16.08
N ARG A 147 -13.26 -6.89 16.76
CA ARG A 147 -13.34 -6.89 18.22
C ARG A 147 -14.23 -8.02 18.72
N ARG A 148 -13.86 -8.63 19.85
CA ARG A 148 -14.65 -9.68 20.50
C ARG A 148 -14.94 -9.28 21.94
N PRO A 149 -16.17 -8.87 22.28
CA PRO A 149 -16.55 -8.66 23.67
C PRO A 149 -16.36 -9.95 24.48
N ALA A 150 -15.88 -9.83 25.71
CA ALA A 150 -15.63 -10.98 26.59
C ALA A 150 -16.91 -11.83 26.86
N ASP A 151 -18.10 -11.21 26.77
CA ASP A 151 -19.40 -11.88 26.95
C ASP A 151 -19.94 -12.56 25.68
N SER A 152 -19.16 -12.65 24.60
CA SER A 152 -19.59 -13.34 23.36
C SER A 152 -19.41 -14.86 23.47
N ASP A 153 -20.03 -15.42 24.51
CA ASP A 153 -20.34 -16.84 24.60
C ASP A 153 -21.68 -17.06 23.90
N GLY A 154 -21.65 -17.09 22.56
CA GLY A 154 -22.84 -17.42 21.77
C GLY A 154 -23.01 -16.60 20.50
N PHE A 155 -22.38 -17.07 19.42
CA PHE A 155 -23.10 -17.15 18.16
C PHE A 155 -22.81 -18.53 17.56
N LYS A 156 -23.77 -19.45 17.78
CA LYS A 156 -23.93 -20.65 16.97
C LYS A 156 -24.64 -20.20 15.69
N GLY A 157 -23.88 -20.01 14.62
CA GLY A 157 -24.36 -19.95 13.25
C GLY A 157 -23.70 -21.08 12.48
#